data_AF-A0AAV4AE58-F1
#
_entry.id   AF-A0AAV4AE58-F1
#
_cell.length_a   1.000
_cell.length_b   1.000
_cell.length_c   1.000
_cell.angle_alpha   90.00
_cell.angle_beta   90.00
_cell.angle_gamma   90.00
#
_symmetry.space_group_name_H-M   'P 1'
#
loop_
_entity.id
_entity.type
_entity.pdbx_description
1 polymer ?
#
loop_
_entity_poly.entity_id
_entity_poly.type
_entity_poly.pdbx_seq_one_letter_code
_entity_poly.pdbx_strand_id
1 'polypeptide(L)'
;MSSFAGWSLFKKFMVISSKGFAKVADRSPCKVHKKMKSILGDETIEVTKLGSGDLIIELKSKDQATKLGAIATFVDIPVTVSPHKSLNSSKGVIRSRDLR
;
A
#
# COMPACT_ATOMS: atom_id res chain seq x y z
N MET A 1 4.81 -19.33 25.50
CA MET A 1 4.62 -19.67 24.07
C MET A 1 3.51 -18.76 23.54
N SER A 2 3.90 -17.59 23.08
CA SER A 2 2.98 -16.48 22.76
C SER A 2 2.18 -16.81 21.51
N SER A 3 0.87 -16.68 21.61
CA SER A 3 -0.13 -16.90 20.57
C SER A 3 0.25 -16.19 19.25
N PHE A 4 0.54 -16.95 18.21
CA PHE A 4 0.62 -16.47 16.82
C PHE A 4 -0.76 -16.50 16.12
N ALA A 5 -1.85 -16.43 16.88
CA ALA A 5 -3.20 -16.35 16.33
C ALA A 5 -3.59 -14.88 16.18
N GLY A 6 -3.29 -14.29 15.02
CA GLY A 6 -3.72 -12.92 14.76
C GLY A 6 -3.02 -12.21 13.59
N TRP A 7 -2.68 -12.90 12.50
CA TRP A 7 -2.44 -12.18 11.24
C TRP A 7 -3.76 -11.59 10.76
N SER A 8 -4.03 -10.40 11.29
CA SER A 8 -5.15 -9.53 11.00
C SER A 8 -5.34 -9.36 9.49
N LEU A 9 -6.59 -9.44 9.05
CA LEU A 9 -7.07 -9.41 7.67
C LEU A 9 -6.95 -8.01 7.03
N PHE A 10 -5.83 -7.30 7.21
CA PHE A 10 -5.62 -6.00 6.57
C PHE A 10 -5.00 -6.16 5.19
N LYS A 11 -5.29 -5.21 4.29
CA LYS A 11 -4.70 -5.17 2.96
C LYS A 11 -3.25 -4.71 3.11
N LYS A 12 -2.32 -5.62 2.84
CA LYS A 12 -0.87 -5.40 3.00
C LYS A 12 -0.33 -4.43 1.96
N PHE A 13 -0.80 -4.54 0.72
CA PHE A 13 -0.33 -3.73 -0.39
C PHE A 13 -1.33 -2.62 -0.72
N MET A 14 -0.93 -1.37 -0.58
CA MET A 14 -1.74 -0.21 -0.98
C MET A 14 -1.09 0.49 -2.17
N VAL A 15 -1.91 1.07 -3.04
CA VAL A 15 -1.50 1.86 -4.19
C VAL A 15 -1.91 3.30 -3.93
N ILE A 16 -0.96 4.23 -4.05
CA ILE A 16 -1.21 5.65 -4.11
C ILE A 16 -1.23 6.07 -5.58
N SER A 17 -2.39 6.54 -6.02
CA SER A 17 -2.57 7.12 -7.35
C SER A 17 -2.86 8.62 -7.25
N SER A 18 -2.28 9.43 -8.13
CA SER A 18 -2.55 10.87 -8.19
C SER A 18 -3.86 11.16 -8.93
N LYS A 19 -4.68 12.09 -8.41
CA LYS A 19 -5.96 12.49 -9.02
C LYS A 19 -5.81 13.50 -10.18
N GLY A 20 -4.66 13.56 -10.86
CA GLY A 20 -4.42 14.54 -11.92
C GLY A 20 -3.21 14.23 -12.78
N PHE A 21 -2.78 15.21 -13.58
CA PHE A 21 -1.64 15.07 -14.49
C PHE A 21 -0.29 14.97 -13.78
N ALA A 22 -0.16 15.55 -12.58
CA ALA A 22 1.05 15.51 -11.78
C ALA A 22 1.18 14.15 -11.08
N LYS A 23 2.23 13.39 -11.42
CA LYS A 23 2.46 12.05 -10.85
C LYS A 23 3.18 12.16 -9.51
N VAL A 24 2.79 11.30 -8.58
CA VAL A 24 3.53 11.13 -7.31
C VAL A 24 4.98 10.70 -7.54
N ALA A 25 5.23 9.98 -8.63
CA ALA A 25 6.55 9.58 -9.12
C ALA A 25 7.48 10.72 -9.56
N ASP A 26 6.96 11.93 -9.83
CA ASP A 26 7.75 13.09 -10.25
C ASP A 26 8.26 13.90 -9.04
N ARG A 27 7.79 13.56 -7.84
CA ARG A 27 8.28 14.16 -6.60
C ARG A 27 9.61 13.52 -6.20
N SER A 28 10.46 14.30 -5.56
CA SER A 28 11.80 13.83 -5.20
C SER A 28 11.73 12.65 -4.21
N PRO A 29 12.58 11.62 -4.37
CA PRO A 29 12.57 10.43 -3.51
C PRO A 29 12.67 10.77 -2.02
N CYS A 30 13.49 11.76 -1.65
CA CYS A 30 13.64 12.21 -0.26
C CYS A 30 12.35 12.79 0.32
N LYS A 31 11.57 13.56 -0.47
CA LYS A 31 10.30 14.12 0.00
C LYS A 31 9.26 13.03 0.18
N VAL A 32 9.18 12.09 -0.77
CA VAL A 32 8.31 10.92 -0.68
C VAL A 32 8.63 10.11 0.58
N HIS A 33 9.90 9.78 0.81
CA HIS A 33 10.35 9.01 1.97
C HIS A 33 10.07 9.73 3.29
N LYS A 34 10.38 11.04 3.37
CA LYS A 34 10.11 11.84 4.58
C LYS A 34 8.62 11.91 4.89
N LYS A 35 7.77 12.02 3.86
CA LYS A 35 6.32 12.09 4.06
C LYS A 35 5.73 10.74 4.43
N MET A 36 6.24 9.64 3.87
CA MET A 36 5.94 8.27 4.29
C MET A 36 6.26 8.05 5.77
N LYS A 37 7.49 8.35 6.19
CA LYS A 37 7.91 8.26 7.60
C LYS A 37 7.04 9.12 8.52
N SER A 38 6.67 10.31 8.09
CA SER A 38 5.81 11.20 8.88
C SER A 38 4.39 10.66 9.10
N ILE A 39 3.84 9.88 8.17
CA ILE A 39 2.47 9.34 8.24
C ILE A 39 2.45 7.99 8.96
N LEU A 40 3.41 7.13 8.60
CA LEU A 40 3.42 5.72 8.99
C LEU A 40 4.39 5.41 10.14
N GLY A 41 5.30 6.33 10.47
CA GLY A 41 6.33 6.17 11.51
C GLY A 41 7.67 5.70 10.94
N ASP A 42 8.62 5.37 11.82
CA ASP A 42 9.94 4.84 11.43
C ASP A 42 9.92 3.34 11.09
N GLU A 43 8.76 2.69 11.23
CA GLU A 43 8.57 1.31 10.82
C GLU A 43 8.88 1.15 9.34
N THR A 44 9.76 0.21 9.00
CA THR A 44 10.22 -0.05 7.63
C THR A 44 9.05 -0.31 6.68
N ILE A 45 8.83 0.64 5.76
CA ILE A 45 7.82 0.58 4.71
C ILE A 45 8.55 0.42 3.38
N GLU A 46 8.19 -0.60 2.61
CA GLU A 46 8.72 -0.77 1.26
C GLU A 46 7.89 0.06 0.29
N VAL A 47 8.55 0.93 -0.47
CA VAL A 47 7.91 1.79 -1.46
C VAL A 47 8.45 1.44 -2.85
N THR A 48 7.56 0.96 -3.70
CA THR A 48 7.90 0.55 -5.07
C THR A 48 7.18 1.46 -6.05
N LYS A 49 7.92 2.11 -6.93
CA LYS A 49 7.35 2.91 -8.03
C LYS A 49 6.84 2.00 -9.14
N LEU A 50 5.60 2.22 -9.57
CA LEU A 50 5.02 1.57 -10.74
C LEU A 50 5.37 2.32 -12.03
N GLY A 51 5.41 1.58 -13.15
CA GLY A 51 5.61 2.16 -14.49
C GLY A 51 4.49 3.14 -14.90
N SER A 52 3.31 3.04 -14.29
CA SER A 52 2.21 4.01 -14.45
C SER A 52 2.52 5.38 -13.85
N GLY A 53 3.48 5.46 -12.93
CA GLY A 53 3.76 6.64 -12.11
C GLY A 53 3.07 6.64 -10.75
N ASP A 54 2.34 5.57 -10.42
CA ASP A 54 1.79 5.32 -9.09
C ASP A 54 2.84 4.75 -8.14
N LEU A 55 2.55 4.74 -6.83
CA LEU A 55 3.40 4.13 -5.81
C LEU A 55 2.69 2.94 -5.16
N ILE A 56 3.33 1.78 -5.14
CA ILE A 56 2.94 0.65 -4.29
C ILE A 56 3.65 0.79 -2.96
N ILE A 57 2.90 0.56 -1.89
CA ILE A 57 3.38 0.58 -0.52
C ILE A 57 3.03 -0.75 0.13
N GLU A 58 4.06 -1.41 0.68
CA GLU A 58 3.89 -2.58 1.51
C GLU A 58 3.85 -2.18 2.99
N LEU A 59 2.72 -2.45 3.63
CA LEU A 59 2.46 -2.10 5.02
C LEU A 59 2.71 -3.31 5.92
N LYS A 60 3.25 -3.07 7.12
CA LYS A 60 3.56 -4.11 8.11
C LYS A 60 2.54 -4.17 9.24
N SER A 61 1.79 -3.09 9.47
CA SER A 61 0.77 -3.01 10.52
C SER A 61 -0.59 -2.55 9.98
N LYS A 62 -1.66 -2.97 10.65
CA LYS A 62 -3.03 -2.52 10.37
C LYS A 62 -3.18 -1.02 10.61
N ASP A 63 -2.53 -0.48 11.63
CA ASP A 63 -2.62 0.95 11.96
C ASP A 63 -2.07 1.82 10.84
N GLN A 64 -1.00 1.35 10.19
CA GLN A 64 -0.44 1.98 9.00
C GLN A 64 -1.47 2.01 7.85
N ALA A 65 -2.19 0.91 7.62
CA ALA A 65 -3.22 0.83 6.59
C ALA A 65 -4.38 1.79 6.85
N THR A 66 -4.81 1.92 8.11
CA THR A 66 -5.85 2.88 8.49
C THR A 66 -5.39 4.32 8.32
N LYS A 67 -4.17 4.66 8.77
CA LYS A 67 -3.59 6.00 8.59
C LYS A 67 -3.43 6.35 7.11
N LEU A 68 -2.95 5.42 6.31
CA LEU A 68 -2.78 5.62 4.87
C LEU A 68 -4.12 5.72 4.14
N GLY A 69 -5.12 4.94 4.54
CA GLY A 69 -6.47 5.05 3.97
C GLY A 69 -7.15 6.40 4.24
N ALA A 70 -6.75 7.10 5.32
CA ALA A 70 -7.31 8.39 5.69
C ALA A 70 -6.67 9.59 4.96
N ILE A 71 -5.54 9.42 4.26
CA ILE A 71 -4.89 10.53 3.56
C ILE A 71 -5.55 10.83 2.21
N ALA A 72 -5.93 12.09 2.01
CA ALA A 72 -6.44 12.58 0.73
C ALA A 72 -5.36 13.33 -0.09
N THR A 73 -4.25 13.69 0.54
CA THR A 73 -3.19 14.49 -0.06
C THR A 73 -1.83 13.92 0.32
N PHE A 74 -0.94 13.79 -0.66
CA PHE A 74 0.42 13.30 -0.48
C PHE A 74 1.40 14.19 -1.25
N VAL A 75 2.36 14.79 -0.53
CA VAL A 75 3.37 15.71 -1.11
C VAL A 75 2.71 16.80 -1.97
N ASP A 76 1.72 17.47 -1.38
CA ASP A 76 0.97 18.59 -1.97
C ASP A 76 0.16 18.24 -3.23
N ILE A 77 -0.08 16.95 -3.49
CA ILE A 77 -0.92 16.46 -4.59
C ILE A 77 -2.13 15.71 -4.01
N PRO A 78 -3.34 15.92 -4.53
CA PRO A 78 -4.48 15.09 -4.18
C PRO A 78 -4.28 13.66 -4.71
N VAL A 79 -4.39 12.67 -3.82
CA VAL A 79 -4.18 11.26 -4.14
C VAL A 79 -5.39 10.42 -3.76
N THR A 80 -5.51 9.25 -4.37
CA THR A 80 -6.36 8.15 -3.94
C THR A 80 -5.50 7.02 -3.40
N VAL A 81 -5.91 6.47 -2.27
CA VAL A 81 -5.34 5.23 -1.74
C VAL A 81 -6.31 4.10 -2.01
N SER A 82 -5.84 3.07 -2.70
CA SER A 82 -6.65 1.90 -3.02
C SER A 82 -5.86 0.61 -2.75
N PRO A 83 -6.52 -0.49 -2.35
CA PRO A 83 -5.84 -1.76 -2.18
C PRO A 83 -5.36 -2.30 -3.53
N HIS A 84 -4.12 -2.78 -3.59
CA HIS A 84 -3.58 -3.40 -4.81
C HIS A 84 -4.35 -4.67 -5.17
N LYS A 85 -4.82 -4.77 -6.42
CA LYS A 85 -5.76 -5.83 -6.86
C LYS A 85 -5.15 -7.24 -6.82
N SER A 86 -3.95 -7.42 -7.38
CA SER A 86 -3.33 -8.76 -7.52
C SER A 86 -2.58 -9.20 -6.27
N LEU A 87 -1.62 -8.39 -5.79
CA LEU A 87 -0.81 -8.69 -4.60
C LEU A 87 -1.62 -8.93 -3.30
N ASN A 88 -2.84 -8.38 -3.16
CA ASN A 88 -3.71 -8.71 -2.02
C ASN A 88 -4.70 -9.86 -2.28
N SER A 89 -4.75 -10.39 -3.51
CA SER A 89 -5.69 -11.43 -3.93
C SER A 89 -5.04 -12.80 -4.13
N SER A 90 -3.76 -12.98 -3.80
CA SER A 90 -3.09 -14.28 -3.88
C SER A 90 -3.46 -15.18 -2.69
N LYS A 91 -4.73 -15.59 -2.60
CA LYS A 91 -5.17 -16.68 -1.70
C LYS A 91 -6.07 -17.65 -2.46
N GLY A 92 -5.46 -18.60 -3.16
CA GLY A 92 -6.10 -19.87 -3.53
C GLY A 92 -5.91 -20.31 -4.97
N VAL A 93 -5.19 -21.42 -5.17
CA VAL A 93 -5.55 -22.38 -6.21
C VAL A 93 -6.65 -23.25 -5.60
N ILE A 94 -7.89 -23.17 -6.11
CA ILE A 94 -8.90 -24.18 -5.79
C ILE A 94 -8.62 -25.36 -6.71
N ARG A 95 -8.02 -26.44 -6.18
CA ARG A 95 -7.96 -27.71 -6.92
C ARG A 95 -9.37 -28.32 -6.95
N SER A 96 -10.15 -28.04 -7.98
CA SER A 96 -11.41 -28.74 -8.23
C SER A 96 -11.11 -30.14 -8.74
N ARG A 97 -11.44 -31.17 -7.96
CA ARG A 97 -11.47 -32.59 -8.42
C ARG A 97 -12.79 -32.94 -9.14
N ASP A 98 -13.55 -31.94 -9.55
CA ASP A 98 -14.93 -32.07 -10.05
C ASP A 98 -15.09 -31.61 -11.52
N LEU A 99 -14.00 -31.35 -12.23
CA LEU A 99 -14.03 -31.29 -13.70
C LEU A 99 -13.92 -32.72 -14.22
N ARG A 100 -15.04 -33.44 -14.17
CA ARG A 100 -15.20 -34.73 -14.82
C ARG A 100 -15.89 -34.54 -16.17
#